data_AF-A0AAU6HD09-F1
#
_entry.id   AF-A0AAU6HD09-F1
#
_cell.length_a   1.000
_cell.length_b   1.000
_cell.length_c   1.000
_cell.angle_alpha   90.00
_cell.angle_beta   90.00
_cell.angle_gamma   90.00
#
_symmetry.space_group_name_H-M   'P 1'
#
loop_
_entity.id
_entity.type
_entity.pdbx_description
1 polymer ?
#
loop_
_entity_poly.entity_id
_entity_poly.type
_entity_poly.pdbx_seq_one_letter_code
_entity_poly.pdbx_strand_id
1 'polypeptide(L)' 'MTTTIEGAVAVAMDAIGDDPDYAAARDALAEASTALVSGTTAEVQWYLERALHLIDDTCPI' A
#
# COMPACT_ATOMS: atom_id res chain seq x y z
N MET A 1 2.29 -20.82 -3.53
CA MET A 1 2.04 -19.37 -3.61
C MET A 1 2.84 -18.73 -2.50
N THR A 2 3.98 -18.13 -2.83
CA THR A 2 4.76 -17.37 -1.85
C THR A 2 4.11 -15.99 -1.79
N THR A 3 3.36 -15.70 -0.73
CA THR A 3 2.78 -14.37 -0.48
C THR A 3 3.93 -13.45 -0.12
N THR A 4 4.51 -12.79 -1.13
CA THR A 4 5.49 -11.72 -0.91
C THR A 4 4.77 -10.43 -0.54
N ILE A 5 5.46 -9.52 0.16
CA ILE A 5 4.92 -8.21 0.50
C ILE A 5 4.53 -7.44 -0.77
N GLU A 6 5.33 -7.56 -1.84
CA GLU A 6 4.99 -7.00 -3.16
C GLU A 6 3.67 -7.53 -3.72
N GLY A 7 3.41 -8.84 -3.57
CA GLY A 7 2.14 -9.44 -3.98
C GLY A 7 0.95 -8.90 -3.18
N ALA A 8 1.13 -8.65 -1.88
CA ALA A 8 0.10 -8.04 -1.04
C ALA A 8 -0.18 -6.59 -1.44
N VAL A 9 0.85 -5.81 -1.76
CA VAL A 9 0.71 -4.44 -2.28
C VAL A 9 -0.09 -4.42 -3.59
N ALA A 10 0.21 -5.33 -4.52
CA ALA A 10 -0.52 -5.43 -5.78
C ALA A 10 -2.00 -5.75 -5.58
N VAL A 11 -2.33 -6.68 -4.67
CA VAL A 11 -3.71 -7.01 -4.33
C VAL A 11 -4.44 -5.82 -3.69
N ALA A 12 -3.76 -5.08 -2.81
CA ALA A 12 -4.34 -3.89 -2.19
C ALA A 12 -4.63 -2.78 -3.22
N MET A 13 -3.71 -2.54 -4.16
CA MET A 13 -3.91 -1.59 -5.25
C MET A 13 -5.08 -1.99 -6.17
N ASP A 14 -5.20 -3.28 -6.50
CA ASP A 14 -6.32 -3.80 -7.29
C ASP A 14 -7.66 -3.64 -6.55
N ALA A 15 -7.68 -3.87 -5.23
CA ALA A 15 -8.88 -3.78 -4.41
C ALA A 15 -9.43 -2.35 -4.28
N ILE A 16 -8.56 -1.35 -4.12
CA ILE A 16 -8.96 0.07 -4.05
C ILE A 16 -9.18 0.69 -5.45
N GLY A 17 -8.61 0.08 -6.49
CA GLY A 17 -8.78 0.49 -7.88
C GLY A 17 -8.38 1.94 -8.16
N ASP A 18 -9.00 2.54 -9.19
CA ASP A 18 -8.74 3.93 -9.60
C ASP A 18 -9.62 4.97 -8.89
N ASP A 19 -10.29 4.58 -7.82
CA ASP A 19 -11.16 5.47 -7.06
C ASP A 19 -10.35 6.68 -6.54
N PRO A 20 -10.80 7.93 -6.81
CA PRO A 20 -10.11 9.14 -6.40
C PRO A 20 -10.00 9.27 -4.87
N ASP A 21 -10.92 8.69 -4.11
CA ASP A 21 -10.94 8.79 -2.64
C ASP A 21 -9.79 8.00 -1.99
N TYR A 22 -9.19 7.05 -2.73
CA TYR A 22 -8.03 6.28 -2.30
C TYR A 22 -6.72 6.72 -2.99
N ALA A 23 -6.69 7.87 -3.67
CA ALA A 23 -5.48 8.33 -4.37
C ALA A 23 -4.26 8.41 -3.44
N ALA A 24 -4.43 8.96 -2.23
CA ALA A 24 -3.35 9.04 -1.25
C ALA A 24 -2.88 7.65 -0.76
N ALA A 25 -3.81 6.69 -0.61
CA ALA A 25 -3.47 5.33 -0.24
C ALA A 25 -2.68 4.61 -1.36
N ARG A 26 -3.06 4.86 -2.63
CA ARG A 26 -2.30 4.37 -3.79
C ARG A 26 -0.88 4.92 -3.84
N ASP A 27 -0.71 6.22 -3.60
CA ASP A 27 0.62 6.84 -3.55
C ASP A 27 1.49 6.18 -2.47
N ALA A 28 0.95 5.98 -1.27
CA ALA A 28 1.66 5.28 -0.19
C ALA A 28 2.01 3.82 -0.55
N LEU A 29 1.11 3.08 -1.20
CA LEU A 29 1.37 1.72 -1.67
C LEU A 29 2.47 1.70 -2.77
N ALA A 30 2.52 2.72 -3.64
CA ALA A 30 3.56 2.84 -4.65
C ALA A 30 4.93 3.16 -4.05
N GLU A 31 4.97 4.00 -3.00
CA GLU A 31 6.16 4.27 -2.20
C GLU A 31 6.63 2.99 -1.48
N ALA A 32 5.71 2.20 -0.91
CA ALA A 32 6.01 0.90 -0.30
C ALA A 32 6.64 -0.08 -1.31
N SER A 33 6.09 -0.15 -2.52
CA SER A 33 6.62 -0.98 -3.62
C SER A 33 8.05 -0.56 -4.01
N THR A 34 8.29 0.75 -4.10
CA THR A 34 9.64 1.29 -4.38
C THR A 34 10.63 0.93 -3.28
N ALA A 35 10.22 1.08 -2.01
CA ALA A 35 11.02 0.76 -0.84
C ALA A 35 11.35 -0.75 -0.73
N LEU A 36 10.43 -1.62 -1.17
CA LEU A 36 10.63 -3.07 -1.24
C LEU A 36 11.76 -3.43 -2.21
N VAL A 37 11.79 -2.79 -3.38
CA VAL A 37 12.84 -2.99 -4.39
C VAL A 37 14.19 -2.44 -3.91
N SER A 38 14.22 -1.33 -3.18
CA SER A 38 15.46 -0.76 -2.63
C SER A 38 15.97 -1.46 -1.37
N GLY A 39 15.20 -2.38 -0.78
CA GLY A 39 15.61 -3.19 0.38
C GLY A 39 15.48 -2.50 1.74
N THR A 40 14.69 -1.43 1.85
CA THR A 40 14.55 -0.64 3.08
C THR A 40 13.32 -1.07 3.90
N THR A 41 13.45 -2.19 4.63
CA THR A 41 12.34 -2.81 5.37
C THR A 41 11.57 -1.86 6.31
N ALA A 42 12.26 -0.90 6.94
CA ALA A 42 11.62 0.09 7.82
C ALA A 42 10.75 1.10 7.06
N GLU A 43 11.20 1.55 5.88
CA GLU A 43 10.43 2.47 5.04
C GLU A 43 9.20 1.76 4.47
N VAL A 44 9.36 0.51 4.02
CA VAL A 44 8.25 -0.34 3.59
C VAL A 44 7.17 -0.42 4.67
N GLN A 45 7.55 -0.73 5.91
CA GLN A 45 6.59 -0.84 7.01
C GLN A 45 5.84 0.48 7.22
N TRP A 46 6.56 1.61 7.23
CA TRP A 46 5.94 2.93 7.40
C TRP A 46 4.93 3.25 6.29
N TYR A 47 5.29 3.00 5.03
CA TYR A 47 4.40 3.25 3.90
C TYR A 47 3.16 2.33 3.93
N LEU A 48 3.31 1.07 4.33
CA LEU A 48 2.18 0.15 4.49
C LEU A 48 1.23 0.57 5.61
N GLU A 49 1.77 0.97 6.77
CA GLU A 49 0.96 1.48 7.89
C GLU A 49 0.22 2.76 7.49
N ARG A 50 0.88 3.66 6.76
CA ARG A 50 0.26 4.87 6.22
C ARG A 50 -0.85 4.55 5.23
N ALA A 51 -0.62 3.62 4.29
CA ALA A 51 -1.63 3.20 3.33
C ALA A 51 -2.86 2.62 4.03
N LEU A 52 -2.65 1.78 5.05
CA LEU A 52 -3.73 1.20 5.84
C LEU A 52 -4.57 2.28 6.54
N HIS A 53 -3.91 3.26 7.18
CA HIS A 53 -4.61 4.35 7.84
C HIS A 53 -5.45 5.19 6.86
N LEU A 54 -4.91 5.48 5.67
CA LEU A 54 -5.62 6.22 4.64
C LEU A 54 -6.84 5.45 4.09
N ILE A 55 -6.74 4.13 3.95
CA ILE A 55 -7.87 3.29 3.54
C ILE A 55 -8.97 3.31 4.61
N ASP A 56 -8.58 3.18 5.89
CA ASP A 56 -9.51 3.16 7.03
C ASP A 56 -10.25 4.51 7.20
N ASP A 57 -9.55 5.63 6.94
CA ASP A 57 -10.15 6.96 6.96
C ASP A 57 -11.15 7.17 5.82
N THR A 58 -10.89 6.60 4.63
CA THR A 58 -11.77 6.71 3.46
C THR A 58 -12.99 5.78 3.57
N CYS A 59 -12.79 4.56 4.04
CA CYS A 59 -13.84 3.57 4.24
C CYS A 59 -13.67 2.91 5.61
N PRO A 60 -14.25 3.50 6.66
CA PRO A 60 -14.20 2.92 7.99
C PRO A 60 -14.97 1.59 7.96
N ILE A 61 -14.22 0.50 8.15
CA ILE A 61 -14.74 -0.87 8.26
C ILE A 61 -15.53 -1.09 9.55
#